data_AF-A0A3M1ARK4-F1
#
_entry.id   AF-A0A3M1ARK4-F1
#
_cell.length_a   1.000
_cell.length_b   1.000
_cell.length_c   1.000
_cell.angle_alpha   90.00
_cell.angle_beta   90.00
_cell.angle_gamma   90.00
#
_symmetry.space_group_name_H-M   'P 1'
#
loop_
_entity.id
_entity.type
_entity.pdbx_description
1 polymer ?
#
loop_
_entity_poly.entity_id
_entity_poly.type
_entity_poly.pdbx_seq_one_letter_code
_entity_poly.pdbx_strand_id
1 'polypeptide(L)'
;MIPLADVPPLISAEVLQERIAALGREITQTYAGKETPVVVGVLKGCFVFMSDLIRNIDLPIECDFLGLQSYGDRKETSGVVKITSDL
;
A
#
# COMPACT_ATOMS: atom_id res chain seq x y z
N MET A 1 30.15 12.24 0.78
CA MET A 1 29.05 11.39 0.25
C MET A 1 29.10 10.11 1.08
N ILE A 2 28.10 9.86 1.92
CA ILE A 2 28.06 8.63 2.73
C ILE A 2 27.62 7.49 1.80
N PRO A 3 28.32 6.36 1.73
CA PRO A 3 27.89 5.19 0.98
C PRO A 3 26.50 4.74 1.42
N LEU A 4 25.62 4.37 0.49
CA LEU A 4 24.27 3.90 0.82
C LEU A 4 24.26 2.70 1.78
N ALA A 5 25.36 1.94 1.82
CA ALA A 5 25.56 0.80 2.70
C ALA A 5 25.72 1.17 4.19
N ASP A 6 26.05 2.43 4.50
CA ASP A 6 26.31 2.89 5.87
C ASP A 6 25.11 3.60 6.51
N VAL A 7 23.97 3.65 5.82
CA VAL A 7 22.74 4.25 6.36
C VAL A 7 21.91 3.17 7.05
N PRO A 8 21.73 3.24 8.39
CA PRO A 8 20.91 2.28 9.10
C PRO A 8 19.44 2.37 8.62
N PRO A 9 18.71 1.23 8.59
CA PRO A 9 17.32 1.23 8.15
C PRO A 9 16.47 2.06 9.13
N LEU A 10 15.61 2.92 8.58
CA LEU A 10 14.63 3.66 9.39
C LEU A 10 13.58 2.73 10.00
N ILE A 11 13.18 1.71 9.22
CA ILE A 11 12.28 0.65 9.62
C ILE A 11 12.93 -0.65 9.16
N SER A 12 13.22 -1.55 10.10
CA SER A 12 13.77 -2.86 9.75
C SER A 12 12.70 -3.72 9.07
N ALA A 13 13.13 -4.75 8.33
CA ALA A 13 12.20 -5.66 7.67
C ALA A 13 11.30 -6.36 8.70
N GLU A 14 11.86 -6.75 9.84
CA GLU A 14 11.17 -7.44 10.93
C GLU A 14 10.07 -6.55 11.52
N VAL A 15 10.40 -5.29 11.86
CA VAL A 15 9.42 -4.32 12.40
C VAL A 15 8.30 -4.05 11.40
N LEU A 16 8.63 -3.95 10.10
CA LEU A 16 7.64 -3.76 9.06
C LEU A 16 6.69 -4.97 8.96
N GLN A 17 7.23 -6.19 8.92
CA GLN A 17 6.42 -7.41 8.82
C GLN A 17 5.55 -7.63 10.06
N GLU A 18 6.05 -7.35 11.26
CA GLU A 18 5.27 -7.42 12.50
C GLU A 18 4.06 -6.48 12.45
N ARG A 19 4.28 -5.23 12.00
CA ARG A 19 3.20 -4.25 11.87
C ARG A 19 2.18 -4.66 10.81
N ILE A 20 2.64 -5.20 9.68
CA ILE A 20 1.79 -5.69 8.59
C ILE A 20 0.92 -6.87 9.08
N ALA A 21 1.50 -7.82 9.79
CA ALA A 21 0.75 -8.94 10.37
C ALA A 21 -0.31 -8.47 11.36
N ALA A 22 0.00 -7.45 12.18
CA ALA A 22 -0.96 -6.84 13.09
C ALA A 22 -2.12 -6.15 12.33
N LEU A 23 -1.81 -5.40 11.25
CA LEU A 23 -2.83 -4.79 10.38
C LEU A 23 -3.73 -5.84 9.73
N GLY A 24 -3.15 -6.92 9.19
CA GLY A 24 -3.92 -7.99 8.57
C GLY A 24 -4.93 -8.61 9.52
N ARG A 25 -4.54 -8.87 10.78
CA ARG A 25 -5.46 -9.34 11.84
C ARG A 25 -6.56 -8.32 12.17
N GLU A 26 -6.21 -7.05 12.27
CA GLU A 26 -7.16 -5.97 12.55
C GLU A 26 -8.22 -5.85 11.44
N ILE A 27 -7.78 -5.89 10.17
CA ILE A 27 -8.68 -5.86 9.01
C ILE A 27 -9.56 -7.10 8.99
N THR A 28 -8.98 -8.28 9.20
CA THR A 28 -9.71 -9.56 9.28
C THR A 28 -10.84 -9.48 10.30
N GLN A 29 -10.56 -9.03 11.52
CA GLN A 29 -11.56 -8.90 12.58
C GLN A 29 -12.62 -7.85 12.22
N THR A 30 -12.20 -6.74 11.61
CA THR A 30 -13.11 -5.63 11.27
C THR A 30 -14.10 -5.99 10.16
N TYR A 31 -13.69 -6.84 9.22
CA TYR A 31 -14.48 -7.21 8.04
C TYR A 31 -15.06 -8.64 8.11
N ALA A 32 -14.81 -9.39 9.19
CA ALA A 32 -15.40 -10.71 9.40
C ALA A 32 -16.93 -10.66 9.33
N GLY A 33 -17.51 -11.54 8.50
CA GLY A 33 -18.96 -11.65 8.31
C GLY A 33 -19.60 -10.48 7.54
N LYS A 34 -18.80 -9.59 6.94
CA LYS A 34 -19.27 -8.54 6.03
C LYS A 34 -19.11 -8.97 4.57
N GLU A 35 -19.58 -8.12 3.67
CA GLU A 35 -19.30 -8.27 2.23
C GLU A 35 -17.78 -8.28 1.97
N THR A 36 -17.38 -8.99 0.91
CA THR A 36 -15.99 -9.13 0.47
C THR A 36 -15.36 -7.74 0.27
N PRO A 37 -14.32 -7.37 1.04
CA PRO A 37 -13.69 -6.06 0.88
C PRO A 37 -12.83 -6.02 -0.38
N VAL A 38 -12.82 -4.85 -1.02
CA VAL A 38 -11.91 -4.52 -2.12
C VAL A 38 -10.72 -3.75 -1.56
N VAL A 39 -9.51 -4.28 -1.73
CA VAL A 39 -8.27 -3.60 -1.37
C VAL A 39 -7.74 -2.87 -2.60
N VAL A 40 -7.73 -1.54 -2.54
CA VAL A 40 -7.31 -0.70 -3.67
C VAL A 40 -5.92 -0.12 -3.45
N GLY A 41 -4.95 -0.51 -4.27
CA GLY A 41 -3.58 -0.03 -4.23
C GLY A 41 -3.35 1.19 -5.11
N VAL A 42 -2.75 2.25 -4.57
CA VAL A 42 -2.34 3.43 -5.35
C VAL A 42 -0.91 3.27 -5.87
N LEU A 43 -0.79 3.10 -7.18
CA LEU A 43 0.51 2.90 -7.82
C LEU A 43 1.36 4.18 -7.86
N LYS A 44 2.70 4.07 -7.89
CA LYS A 44 3.48 2.82 -8.00
C LYS A 44 4.01 2.29 -6.66
N GLY A 45 4.09 3.11 -5.62
CA GLY A 45 4.81 2.77 -4.39
C GLY A 45 4.12 1.74 -3.48
N CYS A 46 2.82 1.49 -3.66
CA CYS A 46 2.07 0.67 -2.72
C CYS A 46 2.26 -0.84 -2.90
N PHE A 47 2.71 -1.32 -4.07
CA PHE A 47 2.50 -2.72 -4.46
C PHE A 47 3.17 -3.73 -3.52
N VAL A 48 4.40 -3.45 -3.06
CA VAL A 48 5.12 -4.32 -2.11
C VAL A 48 4.37 -4.39 -0.79
N PHE A 49 4.07 -3.24 -0.19
CA PHE A 49 3.34 -3.15 1.08
C PHE A 49 1.96 -3.82 0.98
N MET A 50 1.22 -3.55 -0.10
CA MET A 50 -0.08 -4.16 -0.34
C MET A 50 0.04 -5.67 -0.48
N SER A 51 1.03 -6.19 -1.21
CA SER A 51 1.24 -7.63 -1.36
C SER A 51 1.53 -8.34 -0.02
N ASP A 52 2.27 -7.68 0.87
CA ASP A 52 2.56 -8.20 2.21
C ASP A 52 1.32 -8.15 3.09
N LEU A 53 0.57 -7.05 3.02
CA LEU A 53 -0.66 -6.85 3.80
C LEU A 53 -1.75 -7.85 3.43
N ILE A 54 -2.06 -8.00 2.15
CA ILE A 54 -3.17 -8.86 1.71
C ILE A 54 -2.94 -10.33 2.05
N ARG A 55 -1.68 -10.79 2.09
CA ARG A 55 -1.31 -12.15 2.53
C ARG A 55 -1.55 -12.39 4.02
N ASN A 56 -1.70 -11.33 4.82
CA ASN A 56 -1.98 -11.40 6.25
C ASN A 56 -3.46 -11.15 6.58
N ILE A 57 -4.32 -10.93 5.58
CA ILE A 57 -5.77 -10.82 5.76
C ILE A 57 -6.39 -12.21 5.57
N ASP A 58 -6.98 -12.76 6.63
CA ASP A 58 -7.60 -14.09 6.63
C ASP A 58 -9.10 -14.00 6.27
N LEU A 59 -9.38 -13.44 5.08
CA LEU A 59 -10.71 -13.30 4.50
C LEU A 59 -10.62 -13.41 2.97
N PRO A 60 -11.70 -13.81 2.28
CA PRO A 60 -11.84 -13.54 0.86
C PRO A 60 -11.74 -12.02 0.63
N ILE A 61 -10.91 -11.60 -0.33
CA ILE A 61 -10.74 -10.20 -0.71
C ILE A 61 -10.66 -10.09 -2.23
N GLU A 62 -11.00 -8.92 -2.74
CA GLU A 62 -10.69 -8.51 -4.11
C GLU A 62 -9.56 -7.47 -4.08
N CYS A 63 -8.75 -7.44 -5.13
CA CYS A 63 -7.64 -6.49 -5.25
C CYS A 63 -7.82 -5.68 -6.53
N ASP A 64 -7.63 -4.37 -6.41
CA ASP A 64 -7.67 -3.44 -7.54
C ASP A 64 -6.53 -2.42 -7.40
N PHE A 65 -6.16 -1.77 -8.50
CA PHE A 65 -5.11 -0.77 -8.53
C PHE A 65 -5.59 0.52 -9.20
N LEU A 66 -5.28 1.65 -8.58
CA LEU A 66 -5.45 2.96 -9.18
C LEU A 66 -4.10 3.52 -9.59
N GLY A 67 -3.96 3.81 -10.88
CA GLY A 67 -2.86 4.61 -11.40
C GLY A 67 -3.17 6.09 -11.20
N LEU A 68 -2.32 6.81 -10.48
CA LEU A 68 -2.37 8.27 -10.43
C LEU A 68 -1.21 8.81 -11.26
N GLN A 69 -1.53 9.58 -12.30
CA GLN A 69 -0.53 10.40 -12.97
C GLN A 69 -0.33 11.66 -12.12
N SER A 70 0.85 11.80 -11.52
CA SER A 70 1.20 12.95 -10.69
C SER A 70 2.60 13.46 -11.06
N TYR A 71 2.62 14.71 -11.58
CA TYR A 71 3.73 15.67 -11.69
C TYR A 71 4.87 15.40 -12.69
N GLY A 72 4.65 15.86 -13.92
CA GLY A 72 5.72 16.47 -14.73
C GLY A 72 5.67 18.00 -14.58
N ASP A 73 6.71 18.58 -13.99
CA ASP A 73 7.20 19.96 -14.19
C ASP A 73 6.41 21.22 -13.78
N ARG A 74 5.37 21.19 -12.93
CA ARG A 74 4.84 22.47 -12.38
C ARG A 74 4.58 22.48 -10.89
N LYS A 75 5.18 23.47 -10.24
CA LYS A 75 5.00 23.97 -8.87
C LYS A 75 3.58 24.47 -8.54
N GLU A 76 2.53 23.86 -9.08
CA GLU A 76 1.15 24.23 -8.75
C GLU A 76 0.35 23.02 -8.27
N THR A 77 -0.14 23.10 -7.03
CA THR A 77 -1.19 22.26 -6.46
C THR A 77 -2.51 22.57 -7.17
N SER A 78 -2.76 21.97 -8.33
CA SER A 78 -4.07 22.13 -8.99
C SER A 78 -5.13 21.18 -8.46
N GLY A 79 -4.78 20.22 -7.59
CA GLY A 79 -5.75 19.31 -6.96
C GLY A 79 -6.51 18.39 -7.93
N VAL A 80 -6.19 18.42 -9.23
CA VAL A 80 -6.80 17.57 -10.24
C VAL A 80 -5.90 16.37 -10.47
N VAL A 81 -6.17 15.30 -9.74
CA VAL A 81 -5.52 14.01 -9.99
C VAL A 81 -6.28 13.31 -11.13
N LYS A 82 -5.60 13.01 -12.22
CA LYS A 82 -6.16 12.18 -13.30
C LYS A 82 -6.12 10.72 -12.84
N ILE A 83 -7.30 10.19 -12.50
CA ILE A 83 -7.49 8.78 -12.15
C ILE A 83 -7.52 7.98 -13.46
N THR A 84 -6.61 7.02 -13.61
CA THR A 84 -6.71 5.98 -14.62
C THR A 84 -7.08 4.69 -13.91
N SER A 85 -8.31 4.21 -14.17
CA SER A 85 -8.84 2.94 -13.65
C SER A 85 -8.65 1.77 -14.63
N ASP A 86 -7.79 1.93 -15.63
CA ASP A 86 -7.42 0.83 -16.52
C ASP A 86 -6.11 0.22 -16.02
N LEU A 87 -6.19 -0.81 -15.17
CA LEU A 87 -5.09 -1.74 -14.94
C LEU A 87 -5.57 -3.18 -14.75
#